data_AF-A0A969NLW6-F1
#
_entry.id   AF-A0A969NLW6-F1
#
_cell.length_a   1.000
_cell.length_b   1.000
_cell.length_c   1.000
_cell.angle_alpha   90.00
_cell.angle_beta   90.00
_cell.angle_gamma   90.00
#
_symmetry.space_group_name_H-M   'P 1'
#
loop_
_entity.id
_entity.type
_entity.pdbx_description
1 polymer ?
#
loop_
_entity_poly.entity_id
_entity_poly.type
_entity_poly.pdbx_seq_one_letter_code
_entity_poly.pdbx_strand_id
1 'polypeptide(L)'
;LAATSINLAELPSKLTRKLPKYPRLPATLLGRLAVDFRYRGLGLGTFLLLDALYKSFNAEIASMAVVVDAISERAKAFYEYHQFIPFYEQPARLYLPMATIAEMFN
;
A
#
# COMPACT_ATOMS: atom_id res chain seq x y z
N LEU A 1 5.36 9.15 5.25
CA LEU A 1 4.05 8.95 4.59
C LEU A 1 3.63 10.26 3.96
N ALA A 2 2.98 10.23 2.81
CA ALA A 2 2.49 11.44 2.13
C ALA A 2 1.07 11.22 1.60
N ALA A 3 0.28 12.27 1.44
CA ALA A 3 -1.02 12.18 0.78
C ALA A 3 -0.85 11.91 -0.72
N THR A 4 -1.67 11.04 -1.28
CA THR A 4 -1.75 10.77 -2.72
C THR A 4 -3.19 10.44 -3.11
N SER A 5 -3.41 10.15 -4.39
CA SER A 5 -4.71 9.70 -4.89
C SER A 5 -4.57 8.54 -5.87
N ILE A 6 -5.54 7.64 -5.85
CA ILE A 6 -5.70 6.55 -6.80
C ILE A 6 -6.77 6.94 -7.82
N ASN A 7 -6.50 6.74 -9.11
CA ASN A 7 -7.54 6.86 -10.13
C ASN A 7 -8.41 5.59 -10.13
N LEU A 8 -9.73 5.73 -10.03
CA LEU A 8 -10.66 4.59 -10.07
C LEU A 8 -10.46 3.69 -11.30
N ALA A 9 -10.06 4.26 -12.43
CA ALA A 9 -9.82 3.52 -13.67
C ALA A 9 -8.65 2.52 -13.56
N GLU A 10 -7.72 2.72 -12.62
CA GLU A 10 -6.56 1.86 -12.41
C GLU A 10 -6.89 0.63 -11.55
N LEU A 11 -8.08 0.61 -10.92
CA LEU A 11 -8.51 -0.46 -10.02
C LEU A 11 -9.34 -1.52 -10.75
N PRO A 12 -9.26 -2.81 -10.34
CA PRO A 12 -10.12 -3.85 -10.86
C PRO A 12 -11.60 -3.53 -10.64
N SER A 13 -12.44 -3.78 -11.66
CA SER A 13 -13.88 -3.48 -11.65
C SER A 13 -14.67 -4.14 -10.50
N LYS A 14 -14.16 -5.25 -9.94
CA LYS A 14 -14.72 -5.89 -8.75
C LYS A 14 -14.57 -5.04 -7.49
N LEU A 15 -13.48 -4.28 -7.39
CA LEU A 15 -13.18 -3.41 -6.24
C LEU A 15 -13.94 -2.08 -6.33
N THR A 16 -14.16 -1.57 -7.55
CA THR A 16 -14.82 -0.28 -7.78
C THR A 16 -16.32 -0.28 -7.49
N ARG A 17 -16.99 -1.44 -7.46
CA ARG A 17 -18.44 -1.52 -7.19
C ARG A 17 -18.87 -1.03 -5.81
N LYS A 18 -17.99 -1.11 -4.81
CA LYS A 18 -18.27 -0.67 -3.42
C LYS A 18 -17.68 0.71 -3.11
N LEU A 19 -17.00 1.34 -4.08
CA LEU A 19 -16.30 2.59 -3.87
C LEU A 19 -17.17 3.78 -4.32
N PRO A 20 -17.00 4.96 -3.70
CA PRO A 20 -17.62 6.18 -4.18
C PRO A 20 -17.31 6.41 -5.66
N LYS A 21 -18.26 6.90 -6.46
CA LYS A 21 -18.09 7.14 -7.91
C LYS A 21 -17.15 8.30 -8.27
N TYR A 22 -16.34 8.77 -7.32
CA TYR A 22 -15.42 9.88 -7.54
C TYR A 22 -14.15 9.39 -8.24
N PRO A 23 -13.69 10.07 -9.30
CA PRO A 23 -12.60 9.56 -10.15
C PRO A 23 -11.27 9.42 -9.40
N ARG A 24 -11.09 10.14 -8.28
CA ARG A 24 -9.89 10.07 -7.44
C ARG A 24 -10.28 9.67 -6.02
N LEU A 25 -9.64 8.61 -5.53
CA LEU A 25 -9.78 8.14 -4.15
C LEU A 25 -8.58 8.62 -3.33
N PRO A 26 -8.79 9.15 -2.10
CA PRO A 26 -7.69 9.53 -1.23
C PRO A 26 -6.90 8.29 -0.81
N ALA A 27 -5.58 8.41 -0.81
CA ALA A 27 -4.68 7.33 -0.42
C ALA A 27 -3.43 7.89 0.29
N THR A 28 -2.74 7.01 1.01
CA THR A 28 -1.46 7.33 1.64
C THR A 28 -0.32 6.68 0.86
N LEU A 29 0.68 7.47 0.44
CA LEU A 29 1.89 6.96 -0.20
C LEU A 29 2.95 6.60 0.87
N LEU A 30 3.38 5.34 0.85
CA LEU A 30 4.61 4.89 1.49
C LEU A 30 5.76 5.03 0.48
N GLY A 31 6.33 6.23 0.43
CA GLY A 31 7.28 6.58 -0.63
C GLY A 31 8.62 5.85 -0.57
N ARG A 32 9.11 5.52 0.64
CA ARG A 32 10.38 4.79 0.81
C ARG A 32 10.31 3.87 2.02
N LEU A 33 10.79 2.65 1.84
CA LEU A 33 11.05 1.69 2.89
C LEU A 33 12.34 0.96 2.53
N ALA A 34 13.32 0.98 3.44
CA ALA A 34 14.63 0.39 3.20
C ALA A 34 15.20 -0.17 4.50
N VAL A 35 15.95 -1.25 4.37
CA VAL A 35 16.75 -1.86 5.45
C VAL A 35 18.19 -1.95 4.97
N ASP A 36 19.11 -1.52 5.82
CA ASP A 36 20.55 -1.61 5.61
C ASP A 36 20.95 -3.08 5.35
N PHE A 37 21.90 -3.30 4.44
CA PHE A 37 22.29 -4.63 3.98
C PHE A 37 22.70 -5.56 5.13
N ARG A 38 23.34 -5.01 6.18
CA ARG A 38 23.84 -5.74 7.35
C ARG A 38 22.73 -6.37 8.18
N TYR A 39 21.50 -5.88 8.04
CA TYR A 39 20.35 -6.30 8.85
C TYR A 39 19.22 -6.93 8.01
N ARG A 40 19.50 -7.28 6.75
CA ARG A 40 18.54 -8.01 5.92
C ARG A 40 18.34 -9.43 6.44
N GLY A 41 17.13 -9.97 6.24
CA GLY A 41 16.76 -11.32 6.68
C GLY A 41 16.34 -11.42 8.16
N LEU A 42 16.47 -10.34 8.94
CA LEU A 42 16.09 -10.29 10.36
C LEU A 42 14.63 -9.87 10.59
N GLY A 43 13.79 -9.85 9.54
CA GLY A 43 12.38 -9.43 9.64
C GLY A 43 12.15 -7.91 9.80
N LEU A 44 13.21 -7.08 9.88
CA LEU A 44 13.08 -5.63 10.06
C LEU A 44 12.25 -4.93 8.98
N GLY A 45 12.33 -5.40 7.73
CA GLY A 45 11.55 -4.83 6.63
C GLY A 45 10.04 -4.98 6.87
N THR A 46 9.63 -6.16 7.31
CA THR A 46 8.24 -6.45 7.68
C THR A 46 7.83 -5.64 8.90
N PHE A 47 8.67 -5.55 9.93
CA PHE A 47 8.38 -4.73 11.11
C PHE A 47 8.15 -3.25 10.76
N LEU A 48 9.03 -2.67 9.96
CA LEU A 48 8.90 -1.28 9.49
C LEU A 48 7.66 -1.08 8.62
N LEU A 49 7.32 -2.07 7.79
CA LEU A 49 6.13 -2.01 6.97
C LEU A 49 4.87 -2.00 7.85
N LEU A 50 4.76 -2.91 8.81
CA LEU A 50 3.62 -2.97 9.72
C LEU A 50 3.49 -1.70 10.57
N ASP A 51 4.59 -1.13 11.07
CA ASP A 51 4.58 0.16 11.76
C ASP A 51 4.05 1.29 10.86
N ALA A 52 4.46 1.33 9.59
CA ALA A 52 3.97 2.31 8.62
C ALA A 52 2.47 2.11 8.30
N LEU A 53 2.02 0.86 8.18
CA LEU A 53 0.60 0.53 7.98
C LEU A 53 -0.24 0.93 9.20
N TYR A 54 0.24 0.66 10.41
CA TYR A 54 -0.43 1.07 11.64
C TYR A 54 -0.55 2.59 11.74
N LYS A 55 0.52 3.33 11.42
CA LYS A 55 0.50 4.81 11.41
C LYS A 55 -0.44 5.38 10.36
N SER A 56 -0.54 4.74 9.19
CA SER A 56 -1.44 5.19 8.13
C SER A 56 -2.91 4.86 8.42
N PHE A 57 -3.18 3.75 9.11
CA PHE A 57 -4.52 3.41 9.60
C PHE A 57 -5.03 4.39 10.67
N ASN A 58 -4.15 4.85 11.56
CA ASN A 58 -4.47 5.79 12.64
C ASN A 58 -4.31 7.27 12.25
N ALA A 59 -4.08 7.58 10.97
CA ALA A 59 -3.91 8.96 10.52
C ALA A 59 -5.25 9.73 10.57
N GLU A 60 -5.20 11.01 10.95
CA GLU A 60 -6.40 11.87 11.00
C GLU A 60 -7.08 12.02 9.63
N ILE A 61 -6.30 12.00 8.55
CA ILE A 61 -6.81 12.09 7.19
C ILE A 61 -7.18 10.71 6.69
N ALA A 62 -8.48 10.46 6.53
CA ALA A 62 -9.01 9.21 6.00
C ALA A 62 -8.44 8.91 4.61
N SER A 63 -7.76 7.77 4.49
CA SER A 63 -7.28 7.20 3.23
C SER A 63 -8.07 5.93 2.93
N MET A 64 -8.25 5.60 1.65
CA MET A 64 -8.90 4.35 1.24
C MET A 64 -7.89 3.19 1.09
N ALA A 65 -6.63 3.51 0.88
CA ALA A 65 -5.55 2.54 0.70
C ALA A 65 -4.17 3.16 1.02
N VAL A 66 -3.19 2.29 1.23
CA VAL A 66 -1.76 2.64 1.19
C VAL A 66 -1.21 2.26 -0.18
N VAL A 67 -0.42 3.13 -0.79
CA VAL A 67 0.21 2.94 -2.11
C VAL A 67 1.73 2.89 -1.95
N VAL A 68 2.37 2.07 -2.77
CA VAL A 68 3.83 1.95 -2.88
C VAL A 68 4.25 1.93 -4.36
N ASP A 69 5.44 2.45 -4.63
CA ASP A 69 6.12 2.30 -5.91
C ASP A 69 7.34 1.37 -5.70
N ALA A 70 7.28 0.16 -6.25
CA ALA A 70 8.34 -0.83 -6.14
C ALA A 70 9.46 -0.53 -7.14
N ILE A 71 10.66 -0.28 -6.64
CA ILE A 71 11.84 0.04 -7.47
C ILE A 71 12.48 -1.19 -8.14
N SER A 72 12.03 -2.41 -7.80
CA SER A 72 12.57 -3.66 -8.33
C SER A 72 11.58 -4.80 -8.15
N GLU A 73 11.74 -5.88 -8.92
CA GLU A 73 10.93 -7.10 -8.76
C GLU A 73 11.03 -7.72 -7.35
N ARG A 74 12.21 -7.63 -6.72
CA ARG A 74 12.38 -8.07 -5.32
C ARG A 74 11.52 -7.25 -4.36
N ALA A 75 11.45 -5.93 -4.56
CA ALA A 75 10.62 -5.05 -3.74
C ALA A 75 9.14 -5.31 -4.00
N LYS A 76 8.76 -5.51 -5.27
CA LYS A 76 7.40 -5.87 -5.66
C LYS A 76 6.95 -7.17 -4.99
N ALA A 77 7.74 -8.23 -5.10
CA ALA A 77 7.46 -9.52 -4.47
C ALA A 77 7.36 -9.41 -2.94
N PHE A 78 8.17 -8.56 -2.31
CA PHE A 78 8.06 -8.27 -0.88
C PHE A 78 6.70 -7.62 -0.53
N TYR A 79 6.24 -6.65 -1.32
CA TYR A 79 4.94 -6.02 -1.07
C TYR A 79 3.77 -6.98 -1.39
N GLU A 80 3.84 -7.76 -2.47
CA GLU A 80 2.83 -8.79 -2.80
C GLU A 80 2.73 -9.86 -1.72
N TYR A 81 3.87 -10.28 -1.14
CA TYR A 81 3.90 -11.16 0.03
C TYR A 81 3.14 -10.57 1.23
N HIS A 82 3.15 -9.24 1.36
CA HIS A 82 2.38 -8.48 2.35
C HIS A 82 1.00 -8.05 1.83
N GLN A 83 0.42 -8.82 0.89
CA GLN A 83 -0.93 -8.68 0.34
C GLN A 83 -1.19 -7.40 -0.47
N PHE A 84 -0.15 -6.63 -0.81
CA PHE A 84 -0.32 -5.53 -1.75
C PHE A 84 -0.71 -6.08 -3.13
N ILE A 85 -1.60 -5.35 -3.80
CA ILE A 85 -2.15 -5.72 -5.10
C ILE A 85 -1.55 -4.76 -6.15
N PRO A 86 -0.98 -5.26 -7.25
CA PRO A 86 -0.50 -4.40 -8.32
C PRO A 86 -1.65 -3.70 -9.03
N PHE A 87 -1.43 -2.46 -9.47
CA PHE A 87 -2.34 -1.80 -10.40
C PHE A 87 -2.29 -2.47 -11.77
N TYR A 88 -3.42 -2.48 -12.48
CA TYR A 88 -3.55 -3.17 -13.76
C TYR A 88 -2.60 -2.59 -14.82
N GLU A 89 -2.56 -1.27 -14.95
CA GLU A 89 -1.74 -0.59 -15.96
C GLU A 89 -0.29 -0.32 -15.51
N GLN A 90 -0.02 -0.37 -14.20
CA GLN A 90 1.29 -0.06 -13.62
C GLN A 90 1.70 -1.13 -12.61
N PRO A 91 2.19 -2.31 -13.04
CA PRO A 91 2.45 -3.44 -12.13
C PRO A 91 3.56 -3.21 -11.09
N ALA A 92 4.41 -2.20 -11.29
CA ALA A 92 5.42 -1.78 -10.32
C ALA A 92 4.83 -0.90 -9.21
N ARG A 93 3.61 -0.39 -9.40
CA ARG A 93 2.86 0.35 -8.40
C ARG A 93 1.83 -0.57 -7.78
N LEU A 94 1.75 -0.58 -6.46
CA LEU A 94 0.86 -1.47 -5.73
C LEU A 94 0.08 -0.71 -4.67
N TYR A 95 -1.04 -1.27 -4.26
CA TYR A 95 -1.88 -0.73 -3.20
C TYR A 95 -2.34 -1.81 -2.23
N LEU A 96 -2.56 -1.41 -0.98
CA LEU A 96 -3.17 -2.23 0.06
C LEU A 96 -4.40 -1.49 0.62
N PRO A 97 -5.63 -2.02 0.44
CA PRO A 97 -6.85 -1.38 0.94
C PRO A 97 -6.83 -1.20 2.47
N MET A 98 -7.38 -0.08 2.96
CA MET A 98 -7.48 0.13 4.42
C MET A 98 -8.35 -0.92 5.11
N ALA A 99 -9.31 -1.52 4.41
CA ALA A 99 -10.10 -2.64 4.94
C ALA A 99 -9.20 -3.85 5.28
N THR A 100 -8.25 -4.18 4.40
CA THR A 100 -7.28 -5.26 4.64
C THR A 100 -6.31 -4.89 5.78
N ILE A 101 -5.91 -3.62 5.87
CA ILE A 101 -5.05 -3.14 6.96
C ILE A 101 -5.79 -3.22 8.30
N ALA A 102 -7.08 -2.90 8.34
CA ALA A 102 -7.90 -3.01 9.55
C ALA A 102 -7.98 -4.47 10.06
N GLU A 103 -8.08 -5.44 9.15
CA GLU A 103 -8.06 -6.87 9.49
C GLU A 103 -6.71 -7.34 10.09
N MET A 104 -5.60 -6.61 9.84
CA MET A 104 -4.29 -6.95 10.41
C MET A 104 -4.10 -6.49 11.86
N PHE A 105 -4.89 -5.51 12.32
CA PHE A 105 -4.74 -4.86 13.63
C PHE A 105 -5.96 -5.00 14.55
N ASN A 106 -7.01 -5.67 14.08
CA ASN A 106 -8.14 -6.13 14.89
C ASN A 106 -7.85 -7.50 15.51
#